data_AF-A0A381EBY5-F1
#
_entry.id   AF-A0A381EBY5-F1
#
_cell.length_a   1.000
_cell.length_b   1.000
_cell.length_c   1.000
_cell.angle_alpha   90.00
_cell.angle_beta   90.00
_cell.angle_gamma   90.00
#
_symmetry.space_group_name_H-M   'P 1'
#
loop_
_entity.id
_entity.type
_entity.pdbx_description
1 polymer ?
#
loop_
_entity_poly.entity_id
_entity_poly.type
_entity_poly.pdbx_seq_one_letter_code
_entity_poly.pdbx_strand_id
1 'polypeptide(L)'
;MRYLLDSNIFIQSANLEYRHRFCANFWKLLVELHHQGLVYSIQAVEKEINNKKDDLSAWIAQLPQGFFLDELQAQLEYANIIGWSVGEAQYTDAAKNEFAQGNKADAWLVALAKREGMGIITHETYDPNIKKRIKIPNACRAAGVTVVPFYPFLASIAQGNFDINHNGVTDHLQQ
;
A
#
# COMPACT_ATOMS: atom_id res chain seq x y z
N MET A 1 -3.87 -13.12 -7.19
CA MET A 1 -3.02 -11.97 -6.90
C MET A 1 -3.33 -11.42 -5.52
N ARG A 2 -2.28 -11.09 -4.75
CA ARG A 2 -2.36 -10.50 -3.41
C ARG A 2 -1.95 -9.02 -3.49
N TYR A 3 -2.29 -8.22 -2.49
CA TYR A 3 -2.06 -6.76 -2.51
C TYR A 3 -1.37 -6.23 -1.25
N LEU A 4 -0.50 -5.25 -1.45
CA LEU A 4 0.05 -4.40 -0.39
C LEU A 4 -0.75 -3.08 -0.30
N LEU A 5 -1.20 -2.74 0.90
CA LEU A 5 -1.86 -1.47 1.20
C LEU A 5 -0.82 -0.40 1.55
N ASP A 6 -0.93 0.75 0.90
CA ASP A 6 -0.20 1.98 1.20
C ASP A 6 -0.68 2.63 2.52
N SER A 7 0.23 3.30 3.25
CA SER A 7 -0.07 4.17 4.40
C SER A 7 -1.26 5.10 4.14
N ASN A 8 -1.37 5.66 2.92
CA ASN A 8 -2.43 6.60 2.60
C ASN A 8 -3.83 5.98 2.68
N ILE A 9 -3.99 4.67 2.47
CA ILE A 9 -5.28 3.98 2.61
C ILE A 9 -5.76 4.11 4.04
N PHE A 10 -4.91 3.79 5.01
CA PHE A 10 -5.23 3.85 6.43
C PHE A 10 -5.46 5.28 6.91
N ILE A 11 -4.53 6.19 6.56
CA ILE A 11 -4.56 7.58 7.03
C ILE A 11 -5.76 8.33 6.47
N GLN A 12 -6.06 8.17 5.18
CA GLN A 12 -7.19 8.85 4.55
C GLN A 12 -8.52 8.29 5.04
N SER A 13 -8.63 6.95 5.14
CA SER A 13 -9.82 6.28 5.69
C SER A 13 -10.13 6.76 7.11
N ALA A 14 -9.13 6.83 8.00
CA ALA A 14 -9.34 7.26 9.38
C ALA A 14 -9.74 8.74 9.51
N ASN A 15 -9.18 9.61 8.66
CA ASN A 15 -9.37 11.06 8.79
C ASN A 15 -10.61 11.59 8.05
N LEU A 16 -10.98 10.99 6.93
CA LEU A 16 -12.02 11.51 6.04
C LEU A 16 -13.24 10.59 5.95
N GLU A 17 -13.05 9.37 5.47
CA GLU A 17 -14.14 8.57 4.90
C GLU A 17 -14.76 7.59 5.89
N TYR A 18 -13.92 6.90 6.65
CA TYR A 18 -14.29 5.73 7.45
C TYR A 18 -13.83 5.87 8.89
N ARG A 19 -14.24 6.97 9.54
CA ARG A 19 -13.87 7.25 10.93
C ARG A 19 -14.26 6.08 11.86
N HIS A 20 -13.33 5.63 12.71
CA HIS A 20 -13.50 4.47 13.59
C HIS A 20 -14.80 4.50 14.41
N ARG A 21 -15.22 5.69 14.89
CA ARG A 21 -16.39 5.86 15.75
C ARG A 21 -17.75 5.49 15.11
N PHE A 22 -17.86 5.43 13.78
CA PHE A 22 -19.13 5.12 13.10
C PHE A 22 -19.00 4.24 11.85
N CYS A 23 -17.78 4.00 11.33
CA CYS A 23 -17.54 3.11 10.18
C CYS A 23 -16.78 1.84 10.56
N ALA A 24 -17.16 1.18 11.65
CA ALA A 24 -16.45 0.00 12.16
C ALA A 24 -16.37 -1.16 11.15
N ASN A 25 -17.38 -1.33 10.28
CA ASN A 25 -17.41 -2.43 9.32
C ASN A 25 -16.33 -2.33 8.25
N PHE A 26 -15.94 -1.12 7.84
CA PHE A 26 -14.81 -0.92 6.93
C PHE A 26 -13.50 -1.50 7.51
N TRP A 27 -13.23 -1.21 8.78
CA TRP A 27 -12.02 -1.72 9.44
C TRP A 27 -12.06 -3.23 9.64
N LYS A 28 -13.23 -3.79 9.97
CA LYS A 28 -13.43 -5.24 10.04
C LYS A 28 -13.20 -5.91 8.67
N LEU A 29 -13.65 -5.28 7.59
CA LEU A 29 -13.44 -5.75 6.23
C LEU A 29 -11.94 -5.89 5.94
N LEU A 30 -11.10 -4.89 6.25
CA LEU A 30 -9.65 -4.99 6.01
C LEU A 30 -9.01 -6.19 6.74
N VAL A 31 -9.44 -6.45 7.98
CA VAL A 31 -8.98 -7.61 8.76
C VAL A 31 -9.41 -8.92 8.10
N GLU A 32 -10.65 -8.99 7.65
CA GLU A 32 -11.18 -10.21 7.01
C GLU A 32 -10.55 -10.47 5.63
N LEU A 33 -10.29 -9.44 4.83
CA LEU A 33 -9.53 -9.58 3.58
C LEU A 33 -8.11 -10.11 3.83
N HIS A 34 -7.50 -9.74 4.95
CA HIS A 34 -6.21 -10.30 5.35
C HIS A 34 -6.33 -11.79 5.74
N HIS A 35 -7.37 -12.17 6.50
CA HIS A 35 -7.61 -13.58 6.82
C HIS A 35 -7.86 -14.44 5.57
N GLN A 36 -8.44 -13.87 4.51
CA GLN A 36 -8.58 -14.51 3.20
C GLN A 36 -7.29 -14.49 2.36
N GLY A 37 -6.19 -13.96 2.90
CA GLY A 37 -4.88 -13.91 2.24
C GLY A 37 -4.81 -12.91 1.10
N LEU A 38 -5.74 -11.96 1.01
CA LEU A 38 -5.83 -11.03 -0.10
C LEU A 38 -4.98 -9.76 0.10
N VAL A 39 -5.02 -9.18 1.30
CA VAL A 39 -4.36 -7.91 1.60
C VAL A 39 -3.35 -8.03 2.74
N TYR A 40 -2.29 -7.25 2.61
CA TYR A 40 -1.19 -7.11 3.54
C TYR A 40 -0.70 -5.67 3.51
N SER A 41 0.24 -5.31 4.37
CA SER A 41 1.06 -4.12 4.23
C SER A 41 2.49 -4.44 4.68
N ILE A 42 3.35 -3.45 4.88
CA ILE A 42 4.76 -3.65 5.28
C ILE A 42 5.08 -2.96 6.61
N GLN A 43 6.12 -3.41 7.30
CA GLN A 43 6.50 -2.85 8.60
C GLN A 43 6.89 -1.36 8.49
N ALA A 44 7.42 -0.91 7.35
CA ALA A 44 7.65 0.52 7.11
C ALA A 44 6.36 1.36 7.18
N VAL A 45 5.24 0.85 6.65
CA VAL A 45 3.91 1.49 6.72
C VAL A 45 3.43 1.54 8.17
N GLU A 46 3.54 0.43 8.90
CA GLU A 46 3.21 0.37 10.32
C GLU A 46 3.97 1.43 11.13
N LYS A 47 5.29 1.54 10.92
CA LYS A 47 6.14 2.53 11.58
C LYS A 47 5.73 3.96 11.24
N GLU A 48 5.39 4.24 9.97
CA GLU A 48 4.95 5.56 9.54
C GLU A 48 3.69 6.01 10.29
N ILE A 49 2.70 5.12 10.38
CA ILE A 49 1.41 5.40 11.02
C ILE A 49 1.58 5.56 12.54
N ASN A 50 2.38 4.72 13.18
CA ASN A 50 2.58 4.73 14.63
C ASN A 50 3.26 5.99 15.17
N ASN A 51 3.86 6.82 14.32
CA ASN A 51 4.46 8.10 14.73
C ASN A 51 3.43 9.11 15.28
N LYS A 52 2.14 8.99 14.94
CA LYS A 52 1.09 9.94 15.36
C LYS A 52 0.45 9.64 16.71
N LYS A 53 0.55 8.40 17.21
CA LYS A 53 -0.02 7.94 18.50
C LYS A 53 -1.50 8.31 18.70
N ASP A 54 -2.32 8.10 17.66
CA ASP A 54 -3.76 8.36 17.63
C ASP A 54 -4.60 7.07 17.60
N ASP A 55 -5.93 7.20 17.47
CA ASP A 55 -6.87 6.07 17.36
C ASP A 55 -6.49 5.08 16.26
N LEU A 56 -5.93 5.59 15.14
CA LEU A 56 -5.48 4.74 14.04
C LEU A 56 -4.28 3.88 14.47
N SER A 57 -3.27 4.47 15.12
CA SER A 57 -2.15 3.71 15.66
C SER A 57 -2.57 2.64 16.68
N ALA A 58 -3.59 2.93 17.51
CA ALA A 58 -4.15 1.97 18.46
C ALA A 58 -4.87 0.80 17.76
N TRP A 59 -5.51 1.06 16.62
CA TRP A 59 -6.12 0.01 15.79
C TRP A 59 -5.07 -0.83 15.04
N ILE A 60 -4.05 -0.20 14.48
CA ILE A 60 -2.93 -0.88 13.80
C ILE A 60 -2.25 -1.89 14.73
N ALA A 61 -2.04 -1.53 16.00
CA ALA A 61 -1.44 -2.41 17.01
C ALA A 61 -2.29 -3.66 17.35
N GLN A 62 -3.57 -3.69 16.94
CA GLN A 62 -4.48 -4.82 17.16
C GLN A 62 -4.62 -5.72 15.93
N LEU A 63 -3.94 -5.39 14.82
CA LEU A 63 -4.02 -6.18 13.60
C LEU A 63 -3.42 -7.58 13.79
N PRO A 64 -3.92 -8.59 13.05
CA PRO A 64 -3.39 -9.95 13.12
C PRO A 64 -1.89 -10.01 12.81
N GLN A 65 -1.19 -10.93 13.48
CA GLN A 65 0.20 -11.23 13.14
C GLN A 65 0.31 -11.62 11.67
N GLY A 66 1.29 -11.05 10.97
CA GLY A 66 1.50 -11.29 9.54
C GLY A 66 0.76 -10.32 8.62
N PHE A 67 -0.05 -9.40 9.15
CA PHE A 67 -0.60 -8.31 8.34
C PHE A 67 0.51 -7.43 7.75
N PHE A 68 1.52 -7.09 8.55
CA PHE A 68 2.71 -6.36 8.12
C PHE A 68 3.85 -7.32 7.80
N LEU A 69 4.22 -7.37 6.53
CA LEU A 69 5.33 -8.16 6.02
C LEU A 69 6.65 -7.41 6.23
N ASP A 70 7.73 -8.16 6.48
CA ASP A 70 9.08 -7.59 6.54
C ASP A 70 9.53 -7.20 5.13
N GLU A 71 9.66 -5.90 4.85
CA GLU A 71 10.14 -5.40 3.56
C GLU A 71 11.61 -5.71 3.27
N LEU A 72 12.44 -5.99 4.29
CA LEU A 72 13.88 -6.21 4.13
C LEU A 72 14.21 -7.47 3.34
N GLN A 73 13.26 -8.39 3.20
CA GLN A 73 13.41 -9.52 2.30
C GLN A 73 13.58 -9.09 0.83
N ALA A 74 13.12 -7.88 0.46
CA ALA A 74 13.25 -7.28 -0.87
C ALA A 74 14.45 -6.31 -1.01
N GLN A 75 15.51 -6.52 -0.21
CA GLN A 75 16.91 -6.08 -0.42
C GLN A 75 17.26 -5.68 -1.86
N LEU A 76 17.26 -6.67 -2.75
CA LEU A 76 17.79 -6.53 -4.10
C LEU A 76 16.85 -5.71 -4.99
N GLU A 77 15.54 -5.96 -4.90
CA GLU A 77 14.52 -5.23 -5.64
C GLU A 77 14.50 -3.75 -5.25
N TYR A 78 14.67 -3.45 -3.95
CA TYR A 78 14.79 -2.09 -3.45
C TYR A 78 15.99 -1.38 -4.08
N ALA A 79 17.17 -2.00 -4.04
CA ALA A 79 18.37 -1.43 -4.65
C ALA A 79 18.18 -1.15 -6.15
N ASN A 80 17.50 -2.05 -6.88
CA ASN A 80 17.18 -1.85 -8.29
C ASN A 80 16.23 -0.67 -8.52
N ILE A 81 15.19 -0.54 -7.71
CA ILE A 81 14.21 0.56 -7.80
C ILE A 81 14.87 1.90 -7.47
N ILE A 82 15.74 1.95 -6.45
CA ILE A 82 16.50 3.16 -6.14
C ILE A 82 17.47 3.49 -7.29
N GLY A 83 18.20 2.50 -7.83
CA GLY A 83 19.08 2.68 -8.99
C GLY A 83 18.35 3.28 -10.20
N TRP A 84 17.16 2.77 -10.52
CA TRP A 84 16.29 3.36 -11.55
C TRP A 84 15.95 4.82 -11.22
N SER A 85 15.48 5.09 -9.99
CA SER A 85 15.04 6.43 -9.59
C SER A 85 16.15 7.48 -9.71
N VAL A 86 17.40 7.10 -9.40
CA VAL A 86 18.57 7.96 -9.51
C VAL A 86 18.89 8.26 -10.98
N GLY A 87 18.77 7.26 -11.85
CA GLY A 87 18.99 7.38 -13.29
C GLY A 87 17.95 8.22 -14.03
N GLU A 88 16.76 8.42 -13.45
CA GLU A 88 15.70 9.20 -14.09
C GLU A 88 15.97 10.71 -14.04
N ALA A 89 16.15 11.32 -15.21
CA ALA A 89 16.44 12.75 -15.35
C ALA A 89 15.25 13.66 -15.00
N GLN A 90 14.04 13.11 -14.96
CA GLN A 90 12.82 13.88 -14.68
C GLN A 90 12.72 14.38 -13.24
N TYR A 91 13.22 13.60 -12.28
CA TYR A 91 13.07 13.88 -10.85
C TYR A 91 14.18 14.78 -10.33
N THR A 92 13.84 15.66 -9.39
CA THR A 92 14.84 16.46 -8.67
C THR A 92 15.65 15.59 -7.71
N ASP A 93 16.87 16.01 -7.38
CA ASP A 93 17.70 15.30 -6.40
C ASP A 93 17.00 15.16 -5.03
N ALA A 94 16.23 16.17 -4.63
CA ALA A 94 15.43 16.10 -3.40
C ALA A 94 14.38 14.98 -3.46
N ALA A 95 13.69 14.81 -4.59
CA ALA A 95 12.71 13.75 -4.77
C ALA A 95 13.35 12.36 -4.75
N LYS A 96 14.52 12.21 -5.40
CA LYS A 96 15.32 10.97 -5.40
C LYS A 96 15.79 10.63 -4.00
N ASN A 97 16.35 11.61 -3.29
CA ASN A 97 16.85 11.44 -1.94
C ASN A 97 15.73 11.08 -0.97
N GLU A 98 14.55 11.71 -1.07
CA GLU A 98 13.39 11.36 -0.24
C GLU A 98 12.93 9.93 -0.51
N PHE A 99 12.79 9.54 -1.78
CA PHE A 99 12.35 8.20 -2.16
C PHE A 99 13.33 7.10 -1.71
N ALA A 100 14.63 7.42 -1.65
CA ALA A 100 15.70 6.53 -1.20
C ALA A 100 15.89 6.50 0.33
N GLN A 101 15.12 7.26 1.11
CA GLN A 101 15.24 7.18 2.57
C GLN A 101 14.75 5.81 3.05
N GLY A 102 15.59 5.09 3.78
CA GLY A 102 15.27 3.73 4.23
C GLY A 102 14.05 3.62 5.16
N ASN A 103 13.58 4.74 5.74
CA ASN A 103 12.38 4.82 6.57
C ASN A 103 11.10 5.20 5.78
N LYS A 104 11.20 5.46 4.48
CA LYS A 104 10.03 5.74 3.62
C LYS A 104 9.49 4.43 3.05
N ALA A 105 8.18 4.24 3.17
CA ALA A 105 7.52 3.01 2.73
C ALA A 105 7.46 2.88 1.20
N ASP A 106 7.36 3.99 0.45
CA ASP A 106 7.06 4.00 -0.99
C ASP A 106 7.96 3.05 -1.80
N ALA A 107 9.29 3.18 -1.69
CA ALA A 107 10.22 2.33 -2.44
C ALA A 107 10.20 0.86 -1.97
N TRP A 108 10.00 0.62 -0.67
CA TRP A 108 9.91 -0.73 -0.09
C TRP A 108 8.62 -1.45 -0.50
N LEU A 109 7.49 -0.74 -0.60
CA LEU A 109 6.24 -1.29 -1.13
C LEU A 109 6.45 -1.83 -2.53
N VAL A 110 7.04 -1.02 -3.42
CA VAL A 110 7.30 -1.43 -4.81
C VAL A 110 8.27 -2.60 -4.89
N ALA A 111 9.32 -2.59 -4.05
CA ALA A 111 10.31 -3.67 -3.99
C ALA A 111 9.69 -5.00 -3.58
N LEU A 112 8.95 -5.02 -2.48
CA LEU A 112 8.32 -6.23 -1.98
C LEU A 112 7.23 -6.73 -2.92
N ALA A 113 6.42 -5.81 -3.48
CA ALA A 113 5.41 -6.17 -4.47
C ALA A 113 6.04 -6.83 -5.70
N LYS A 114 7.18 -6.30 -6.18
CA LYS A 114 7.91 -6.89 -7.29
C LYS A 114 8.42 -8.30 -6.97
N ARG A 115 9.02 -8.48 -5.80
CA ARG A 115 9.59 -9.76 -5.36
C ARG A 115 8.54 -10.84 -5.20
N GLU A 116 7.42 -10.50 -4.58
CA GLU A 116 6.36 -11.45 -4.19
C GLU A 116 5.24 -11.60 -5.23
N GLY A 117 5.33 -10.90 -6.37
CA GLY A 117 4.30 -10.89 -7.41
C GLY A 117 2.97 -10.29 -6.95
N MET A 118 3.02 -9.27 -6.10
CA MET A 118 1.84 -8.61 -5.52
C MET A 118 1.51 -7.32 -6.28
N GLY A 119 0.25 -6.88 -6.19
CA GLY A 119 -0.15 -5.54 -6.57
C GLY A 119 -0.05 -4.56 -5.40
N ILE A 120 -0.12 -3.26 -5.67
CA ILE A 120 -0.20 -2.21 -4.65
C ILE A 120 -1.54 -1.48 -4.77
N ILE A 121 -2.21 -1.31 -3.63
CA ILE A 121 -3.41 -0.49 -3.50
C ILE A 121 -3.03 0.84 -2.86
N THR A 122 -3.34 1.93 -3.56
CA THR A 122 -3.01 3.30 -3.14
C THR A 122 -4.09 4.28 -3.62
N HIS A 123 -4.23 5.41 -2.92
CA HIS A 123 -4.99 6.56 -3.42
C HIS A 123 -4.21 7.42 -4.45
N GLU A 124 -2.90 7.17 -4.65
CA GLU A 124 -2.11 7.92 -5.62
C GLU A 124 -2.49 7.59 -7.07
N THR A 125 -2.43 8.61 -7.93
CA THR A 125 -2.58 8.46 -9.38
C THR A 125 -1.26 8.70 -10.09
N TYR A 126 -1.04 7.93 -11.16
CA TYR A 126 0.10 8.11 -12.05
C TYR A 126 0.16 9.54 -12.58
N ASP A 127 1.35 10.12 -12.56
CA ASP A 127 1.59 11.48 -13.06
C ASP A 127 2.87 11.49 -13.89
N PRO A 128 2.77 11.52 -15.23
CA PRO A 128 3.94 11.46 -16.10
C PRO A 128 4.81 12.72 -16.01
N ASN A 129 4.32 13.82 -15.44
CA ASN A 129 5.02 15.12 -15.47
C ASN A 129 5.55 15.53 -14.09
N ILE A 130 5.29 14.74 -13.04
CA ILE A 130 5.76 15.07 -11.69
C ILE A 130 7.28 15.04 -11.60
N LYS A 131 7.87 16.11 -11.07
CA LYS A 131 9.33 16.23 -10.88
C LYS A 131 9.75 16.23 -9.41
N LYS A 132 8.88 16.72 -8.53
CA LYS A 132 9.19 17.03 -7.13
C LYS A 132 9.01 15.86 -6.16
N ARG A 133 8.43 14.75 -6.62
CA ARG A 133 8.21 13.53 -5.85
C ARG A 133 8.13 12.35 -6.80
N ILE A 134 8.60 11.18 -6.37
CA ILE A 134 8.38 9.91 -7.06
C ILE A 134 7.13 9.29 -6.44
N LYS A 135 6.04 9.24 -7.21
CA LYS A 135 4.79 8.61 -6.78
C LYS A 135 4.88 7.09 -6.90
N ILE A 136 4.15 6.36 -6.04
CA ILE A 136 4.11 4.89 -6.08
C ILE A 136 3.70 4.39 -7.47
N PRO A 137 2.61 4.88 -8.10
CA PRO A 137 2.25 4.44 -9.45
C PRO A 137 3.33 4.66 -10.52
N ASN A 138 4.15 5.69 -10.39
CA ASN A 138 5.26 5.95 -11.32
C ASN A 138 6.36 4.90 -11.16
N ALA A 139 6.75 4.60 -9.93
CA ALA A 139 7.75 3.57 -9.62
C ALA A 139 7.25 2.16 -9.99
N CYS A 140 5.99 1.84 -9.70
CA CYS A 140 5.37 0.58 -10.09
C CYS A 140 5.41 0.36 -11.61
N ARG A 141 5.13 1.41 -12.39
CA ARG A 141 5.18 1.32 -13.86
C ARG A 141 6.58 0.95 -14.36
N ALA A 142 7.63 1.51 -13.77
CA ALA A 142 9.01 1.16 -14.12
C ALA A 142 9.40 -0.26 -13.67
N ALA A 143 8.92 -0.69 -12.51
CA ALA A 143 9.18 -2.02 -11.96
C ALA A 143 8.32 -3.14 -12.60
N GLY A 144 7.26 -2.78 -13.34
CA GLY A 144 6.26 -3.73 -13.84
C GLY A 144 5.40 -4.33 -12.71
N VAL A 145 5.04 -3.51 -11.73
CA VAL A 145 4.15 -3.86 -10.60
C VAL A 145 2.76 -3.33 -10.88
N THR A 146 1.74 -4.16 -10.61
CA THR A 146 0.34 -3.77 -10.78
C THR A 146 -0.08 -2.76 -9.70
N VAL A 147 -0.76 -1.70 -10.12
CA VAL A 147 -1.33 -0.69 -9.23
C VAL A 147 -2.84 -0.75 -9.36
N VAL A 148 -3.53 -0.83 -8.22
CA VAL A 148 -4.98 -0.83 -8.17
C VAL A 148 -5.45 0.38 -7.37
N PRO A 149 -6.25 1.29 -7.97
CA PRO A 149 -6.83 2.39 -7.20
C PRO A 149 -7.79 1.85 -6.15
N PHE A 150 -7.79 2.48 -4.97
CA PHE A 150 -8.52 1.97 -3.81
C PHE A 150 -10.03 1.81 -4.00
N TYR A 151 -10.75 2.80 -4.54
CA TYR A 151 -12.21 2.67 -4.68
C TYR A 151 -12.65 1.61 -5.69
N PRO A 152 -12.03 1.49 -6.89
CA PRO A 152 -12.28 0.36 -7.77
C PRO A 152 -12.04 -0.99 -7.10
N PHE A 153 -10.96 -1.14 -6.32
CA PHE A 153 -10.72 -2.35 -5.53
C PHE A 153 -11.84 -2.59 -4.52
N LEU A 154 -12.17 -1.57 -3.72
CA LEU A 154 -13.21 -1.68 -2.70
C LEU A 154 -14.57 -2.06 -3.31
N ALA A 155 -14.92 -1.48 -4.46
CA ALA A 155 -16.16 -1.78 -5.18
C ALA A 155 -16.21 -3.20 -5.77
N SER A 156 -15.06 -3.83 -6.06
CA SER A 156 -15.04 -5.22 -6.52
C SER A 156 -15.23 -6.22 -5.37
N ILE A 157 -14.75 -5.90 -4.16
CA ILE A 157 -14.72 -6.82 -3.02
C ILE A 157 -15.75 -6.56 -1.93
N ALA A 158 -16.44 -5.41 -1.92
CA ALA A 158 -17.42 -5.05 -0.90
C ALA A 158 -18.78 -4.68 -1.50
N GLN A 159 -19.84 -5.00 -0.76
CA GLN A 159 -21.22 -4.65 -1.05
C GLN A 159 -21.95 -4.18 0.22
N GLY A 160 -23.04 -3.41 0.04
CA GLY A 160 -23.87 -2.96 1.15
C GLY A 160 -23.08 -2.19 2.22
N ASN A 161 -23.03 -2.73 3.44
CA ASN A 161 -22.36 -2.11 4.57
C ASN A 161 -20.96 -2.72 4.84
N PHE A 162 -20.15 -2.81 3.76
CA PHE A 162 -18.84 -3.46 3.72
C PHE A 162 -18.88 -4.98 3.93
N ASP A 163 -19.97 -5.62 3.53
CA ASP A 163 -20.04 -7.08 3.48
C ASP A 163 -19.18 -7.58 2.31
N ILE A 164 -18.49 -8.70 2.50
CA ILE A 164 -17.58 -9.24 1.48
C ILE A 164 -18.37 -9.81 0.30
N ASN A 165 -17.96 -9.41 -0.90
CA ASN A 165 -18.29 -10.08 -2.13
C ASN A 165 -17.26 -11.19 -2.42
N HIS A 166 -17.58 -12.42 -2.03
CA HIS A 166 -16.67 -13.57 -2.18
C HIS A 166 -16.30 -13.87 -3.63
N ASN A 167 -17.16 -13.55 -4.60
CA ASN A 167 -16.83 -13.70 -6.02
C ASN A 167 -15.69 -12.75 -6.40
N GLY A 168 -15.78 -11.48 -5.99
CA GLY A 168 -14.72 -10.50 -6.21
C GLY A 168 -13.39 -10.92 -5.59
N VAL A 169 -13.40 -11.41 -4.35
CA VAL A 169 -12.17 -11.92 -3.70
C VAL A 169 -11.57 -13.10 -4.48
N THR A 170 -12.41 -14.04 -4.92
CA THR A 170 -11.97 -15.22 -5.67
C THR A 170 -11.35 -14.83 -7.01
N ASP A 171 -11.97 -13.91 -7.75
CA ASP A 171 -11.47 -13.40 -9.02
C ASP A 171 -10.08 -12.77 -8.85
N HIS A 172 -9.85 -12.05 -7.76
CA HIS A 172 -8.56 -11.49 -7.45
C HIS A 172 -7.52 -12.56 -7.11
N LEU A 173 -7.87 -13.59 -6.33
CA LEU A 173 -6.91 -14.62 -5.93
C LEU A 173 -6.48 -15.54 -7.09
N GLN A 174 -7.32 -15.74 -8.11
CA GLN A 174 -7.05 -16.60 -9.26
C GLN A 174 -6.20 -15.96 -10.38
N GLN A 175 -5.99 -14.64 -10.35
CA GLN A 175 -5.13 -13.89 -11.29
C GLN A 175 -3.65 -13.93 -10.92
#